data_AF-A0A9W7MHL0-F1
#
_entry.id   AF-A0A9W7MHL0-F1
#
_cell.length_a   1.000
_cell.length_b   1.000
_cell.length_c   1.000
_cell.angle_alpha   90.00
_cell.angle_beta   90.00
_cell.angle_gamma   90.00
#
_symmetry.space_group_name_H-M   'P 1'
#
loop_
_entity.id
_entity.type
_entity.pdbx_description
1 polymer ?
#
loop_
_entity_poly.entity_id
_entity_poly.type
_entity_poly.pdbx_seq_one_letter_code
_entity_poly.pdbx_strand_id
1 'polypeptide(L)'
;MASKMKDKYNKYRGDATNMNFLVYLAVILDPQRKMGFVNFGVNLLFPNVASEVMKMIERDLHYFFDEYSSTSERFKVHEAQSSISTKFSMPTELHQSKTSLALQQYLLKKQ
;
A
#
# COMPACT_ATOMS: atom_id res chain seq x y z
N MET A 1 -29.23 -9.61 23.15
CA MET A 1 -27.77 -9.50 22.91
C MET A 1 -27.43 -9.11 21.48
N ALA A 2 -28.00 -9.77 20.46
CA ALA A 2 -27.73 -9.48 19.05
C ALA A 2 -27.92 -8.01 18.63
N SER A 3 -29.01 -7.34 19.08
CA SER A 3 -29.24 -5.92 18.76
C SER A 3 -28.12 -5.02 19.28
N LYS A 4 -27.73 -5.15 20.56
CA LYS A 4 -26.64 -4.37 21.15
C LYS A 4 -25.29 -4.62 20.47
N MET A 5 -25.07 -5.80 19.91
CA MET A 5 -23.85 -6.10 19.12
C MET A 5 -23.91 -5.43 17.75
N LYS A 6 -25.07 -5.43 17.09
CA LYS A 6 -25.31 -4.72 15.84
C LYS A 6 -25.17 -3.22 16.00
N ASP A 7 -25.67 -2.64 17.09
CA ASP A 7 -25.57 -1.20 17.35
C ASP A 7 -24.10 -0.75 17.50
N LYS A 8 -23.27 -1.56 18.19
CA LYS A 8 -21.82 -1.32 18.27
C LYS A 8 -21.13 -1.49 16.93
N TYR A 9 -21.49 -2.54 16.18
CA TYR A 9 -20.96 -2.73 14.83
C TYR A 9 -21.29 -1.51 13.96
N ASN A 10 -22.54 -1.06 13.95
CA ASN A 10 -22.95 0.06 13.13
C ASN A 10 -22.24 1.37 13.52
N LYS A 11 -22.08 1.61 14.82
CA LYS A 11 -21.39 2.81 15.34
C LYS A 11 -19.90 2.89 14.94
N TYR A 12 -19.20 1.76 14.82
CA TYR A 12 -17.74 1.75 14.64
C TYR A 12 -17.27 1.15 13.29
N ARG A 13 -18.09 0.34 12.66
CA ARG A 13 -17.73 -0.51 11.50
C ARG A 13 -18.79 -0.53 10.39
N GLY A 14 -20.04 -0.16 10.65
CA GLY A 14 -21.20 -0.59 9.85
C GLY A 14 -22.26 0.48 9.62
N ASP A 15 -21.90 1.55 8.95
CA ASP A 15 -22.81 2.48 8.28
C ASP A 15 -21.93 3.25 7.29
N ALA A 16 -22.27 3.28 6.01
CA ALA A 16 -21.45 3.97 5.00
C ALA A 16 -21.23 5.46 5.34
N THR A 17 -22.13 6.02 6.15
CA THR A 17 -22.07 7.40 6.63
C THR A 17 -21.06 7.61 7.77
N ASN A 18 -20.84 6.60 8.61
CA ASN A 18 -20.05 6.70 9.86
C ASN A 18 -18.83 5.75 9.91
N MET A 19 -18.61 4.97 8.85
CA MET A 19 -17.55 3.98 8.78
C MET A 19 -16.18 4.64 8.67
N ASN A 20 -15.19 4.10 9.40
CA ASN A 20 -13.83 4.61 9.35
C ASN A 20 -13.22 4.40 7.95
N PHE A 21 -12.75 5.48 7.33
CA PHE A 21 -12.11 5.46 6.02
C PHE A 21 -10.95 4.46 5.91
N LEU A 22 -10.20 4.26 7.00
CA LEU A 22 -9.11 3.29 7.07
C LEU A 22 -9.57 1.86 6.80
N VAL A 23 -10.83 1.51 7.11
CA VAL A 23 -11.35 0.17 6.82
C VAL A 23 -11.56 -0.01 5.31
N TYR A 24 -11.97 1.03 4.59
CA TYR A 24 -12.05 0.98 3.12
C TYR A 24 -10.65 0.89 2.50
N LEU A 25 -9.72 1.73 2.97
CA LEU A 25 -8.34 1.68 2.51
C LEU A 25 -7.70 0.31 2.75
N ALA A 26 -7.91 -0.29 3.93
CA ALA A 26 -7.40 -1.61 4.24
C ALA A 26 -7.92 -2.68 3.26
N VAL A 27 -9.20 -2.63 2.89
CA VAL A 27 -9.80 -3.57 1.92
C VAL A 27 -9.29 -3.33 0.49
N ILE A 28 -9.06 -2.07 0.11
CA ILE A 28 -8.51 -1.72 -1.21
C ILE A 28 -7.04 -2.14 -1.32
N LEU A 29 -6.28 -1.98 -0.25
CA LEU A 29 -4.86 -2.31 -0.19
C LEU A 29 -4.59 -3.78 0.11
N ASP A 30 -5.57 -4.51 0.63
CA ASP A 30 -5.49 -5.95 0.88
C ASP A 30 -5.08 -6.68 -0.41
N PRO A 31 -3.87 -7.27 -0.48
CA PRO A 31 -3.36 -7.91 -1.68
C PRO A 31 -4.30 -8.98 -2.26
N GLN A 32 -5.05 -9.68 -1.40
CA GLN A 32 -6.01 -10.70 -1.82
C GLN A 32 -7.19 -10.13 -2.59
N ARG A 33 -7.57 -8.88 -2.29
CA ARG A 33 -8.73 -8.18 -2.86
C ARG A 33 -8.32 -7.20 -3.95
N LYS A 34 -7.09 -6.68 -3.86
CA LYS A 34 -6.51 -5.67 -4.74
C LYS A 34 -6.59 -6.07 -6.21
N MET A 35 -6.25 -7.31 -6.55
CA MET A 35 -6.29 -7.80 -7.94
C MET A 35 -7.70 -7.81 -8.54
N GLY A 36 -8.73 -8.06 -7.71
CA GLY A 36 -10.12 -7.95 -8.16
C GLY A 36 -10.50 -6.52 -8.56
N PHE A 37 -10.04 -5.53 -7.80
CA PHE A 37 -10.24 -4.11 -8.13
C PHE A 37 -9.47 -3.69 -9.38
N VAL A 38 -8.22 -4.15 -9.54
CA VAL A 38 -7.43 -3.88 -10.75
C VAL A 38 -8.12 -4.49 -11.96
N ASN A 39 -8.58 -5.74 -11.87
CA ASN A 39 -9.33 -6.40 -12.94
C ASN A 39 -10.58 -5.60 -13.30
N PHE A 40 -11.38 -5.18 -12.31
CA PHE A 40 -12.55 -4.35 -12.56
C PHE A 40 -12.19 -3.04 -13.29
N GLY A 41 -11.17 -2.32 -12.81
CA GLY A 41 -10.74 -1.05 -13.43
C GLY A 41 -10.21 -1.23 -14.85
N VAL A 42 -9.43 -2.28 -15.10
CA VAL A 42 -8.90 -2.61 -16.43
C VAL A 42 -10.02 -2.98 -17.40
N ASN A 43 -11.00 -3.77 -16.97
CA ASN A 43 -12.17 -4.09 -17.80
C ASN A 43 -13.03 -2.85 -18.08
N LEU A 44 -13.11 -1.90 -17.14
CA LEU A 44 -13.86 -0.67 -17.33
C LEU A 44 -13.18 0.30 -18.31
N LEU A 45 -11.87 0.46 -18.23
CA LEU A 45 -11.12 1.44 -19.02
C LEU A 45 -10.65 0.89 -20.37
N PHE A 46 -10.33 -0.40 -20.44
CA PHE A 46 -9.69 -1.03 -21.60
C PHE A 46 -10.35 -2.37 -21.96
N PRO A 47 -11.66 -2.42 -22.23
CA PRO A 47 -12.40 -3.68 -22.38
C PRO A 47 -11.84 -4.58 -23.49
N ASN A 48 -11.31 -4.00 -24.58
CA ASN A 48 -10.81 -4.76 -25.74
C ASN A 48 -9.45 -5.43 -25.50
N VAL A 49 -8.66 -4.94 -24.53
CA VAL A 49 -7.30 -5.44 -24.24
C VAL A 49 -7.15 -5.87 -22.78
N ALA A 50 -8.25 -5.95 -22.03
CA ALA A 50 -8.24 -6.16 -20.60
C ALA A 50 -7.50 -7.45 -20.17
N SER A 51 -7.70 -8.54 -20.92
CA SER A 51 -7.02 -9.82 -20.64
C SER A 51 -5.50 -9.73 -20.80
N GLU A 52 -5.03 -9.02 -21.82
CA GLU A 52 -3.59 -8.88 -22.07
C GLU A 52 -2.93 -7.98 -21.02
N VAL A 53 -3.58 -6.86 -20.69
CA VAL A 53 -3.13 -5.96 -19.63
C VAL A 53 -3.08 -6.67 -18.28
N MET A 54 -4.11 -7.46 -17.92
CA MET A 54 -4.12 -8.21 -16.67
C MET A 54 -2.99 -9.24 -16.59
N LYS A 55 -2.73 -9.97 -17.67
CA LYS A 55 -1.60 -10.93 -17.74
C LYS A 55 -0.25 -10.23 -17.52
N MET A 56 -0.07 -9.05 -18.10
CA MET A 56 1.17 -8.28 -17.92
C MET A 56 1.34 -7.84 -16.46
N ILE A 57 0.27 -7.33 -15.84
CA ILE A 57 0.26 -6.92 -14.44
C ILE A 57 0.57 -8.11 -13.51
N GLU A 58 -0.07 -9.26 -13.73
CA GLU A 58 0.18 -10.47 -12.94
C GLU A 58 1.63 -10.93 -13.07
N ARG A 59 2.15 -11.01 -14.30
CA ARG A 59 3.55 -11.39 -14.55
C ARG A 59 4.53 -10.47 -13.81
N ASP A 60 4.37 -9.16 -13.97
CA ASP A 60 5.29 -8.20 -13.39
C ASP A 60 5.18 -8.18 -11.86
N LEU A 61 3.98 -8.37 -11.30
CA LEU A 61 3.77 -8.49 -9.86
C LEU A 61 4.44 -9.74 -9.28
N HIS A 62 4.32 -10.87 -9.97
CA HIS A 62 5.01 -12.11 -9.58
C HIS A 62 6.53 -11.95 -9.65
N TYR A 63 7.04 -11.33 -10.71
CA TYR A 63 8.47 -11.03 -10.84
C TYR A 63 8.99 -10.19 -9.66
N PHE A 64 8.29 -9.11 -9.31
CA PHE A 64 8.66 -8.30 -8.15
C PHE A 64 8.60 -9.10 -6.85
N PHE A 65 7.56 -9.92 -6.67
CA PHE A 65 7.42 -10.74 -5.47
C PHE A 65 8.59 -11.72 -5.31
N ASP A 66 9.01 -12.38 -6.39
CA ASP A 66 10.13 -13.31 -6.39
C ASP A 66 11.45 -12.60 -6.06
N GLU A 67 11.66 -11.41 -6.63
CA GLU A 67 12.83 -10.57 -6.33
C GLU A 67 12.85 -10.17 -4.84
N TYR A 68 11.74 -9.67 -4.31
CA TYR A 68 11.62 -9.33 -2.88
C TYR A 68 11.80 -10.55 -1.97
N SER A 69 11.26 -11.70 -2.34
CA SER A 69 11.41 -12.94 -1.56
C SER A 69 12.86 -13.40 -1.54
N SER A 70 13.55 -13.35 -2.69
CA SER A 70 14.96 -13.72 -2.79
C SER A 70 15.90 -12.79 -2.00
N THR A 71 15.57 -11.51 -1.88
CA THR A 71 16.35 -10.56 -1.08
C THR A 71 16.14 -10.80 0.43
N SER A 72 14.91 -11.09 0.86
CA SER A 72 14.59 -11.48 2.24
C SER A 72 15.42 -12.68 2.72
N GLU A 73 15.63 -13.68 1.86
CA GLU A 73 16.45 -14.85 2.18
C GLU A 73 17.95 -14.51 2.34
N ARG A 74 18.47 -13.55 1.55
CA ARG A 74 19.85 -13.07 1.69
C ARG A 74 20.09 -12.38 3.03
N PHE A 75 19.09 -11.70 3.58
CA PHE A 75 19.19 -11.10 4.92
C PHE A 75 19.28 -12.15 6.04
N LYS A 76 18.66 -13.33 5.88
CA LYS A 76 18.76 -14.42 6.86
C LYS A 76 20.14 -15.07 6.91
N VAL A 77 20.86 -15.10 5.78
CA VAL A 77 22.23 -15.64 5.72
C VAL A 77 23.24 -14.73 6.42
N HIS A 78 23.01 -13.42 6.42
CA HIS A 78 23.88 -12.45 7.12
C HIS A 78 23.69 -12.44 8.65
N GLU A 79 22.53 -12.84 9.17
CA GLU A 79 22.25 -12.89 10.61
C GLU A 79 22.95 -14.08 11.30
N ALA A 80 23.19 -15.18 10.57
CA ALA A 80 23.97 -16.32 11.08
C ALA A 80 25.48 -16.03 11.22
N GLN A 81 25.98 -14.89 10.70
CA GLN A 81 27.39 -14.51 10.75
C GLN A 81 27.67 -13.21 11.51
N SER A 82 26.64 -12.50 12.01
CA SER A 82 26.82 -11.21 12.68
C SER A 82 26.41 -11.27 14.15
N SER A 83 27.23 -11.94 14.96
CA SER A 83 27.32 -11.63 16.39
C SER A 83 28.15 -10.36 16.56
N ILE A 84 27.57 -9.16 16.43
CA ILE A 84 28.06 -7.92 17.07
C ILE A 84 26.89 -6.91 17.18
N SER A 85 26.51 -6.68 18.44
CA SER A 85 25.98 -5.46 19.06
C SER A 85 24.89 -4.62 18.36
N THR A 86 23.71 -4.70 18.97
CA THR A 86 22.54 -3.81 18.95
C THR A 86 22.83 -2.34 18.60
N LYS A 87 22.33 -1.88 17.44
CA LYS A 87 21.72 -0.55 17.26
C LYS A 87 20.61 -0.61 16.21
N PHE A 88 19.35 -0.68 16.67
CA PHE A 88 18.19 -0.42 15.84
C PHE A 88 18.20 1.09 15.50
N SER A 89 18.56 1.43 14.27
CA SER A 89 18.48 2.80 13.74
C SER A 89 17.50 2.79 12.58
N MET A 90 16.30 3.32 12.79
CA MET A 90 15.38 3.67 11.70
C MET A 90 16.05 4.74 10.83
N PRO A 91 16.14 4.58 9.49
CA PRO A 91 16.43 5.70 8.63
C PRO A 91 15.16 6.54 8.53
N THR A 92 15.12 7.63 9.30
CA THR A 92 14.14 8.71 9.06
C THR A 92 14.76 9.65 8.03
N GLU A 93 14.81 9.25 6.77
CA GLU A 93 15.10 10.17 5.67
C GLU A 93 13.79 10.60 5.02
N LEU A 94 13.18 11.63 5.61
CA LEU A 94 12.21 12.47 4.94
C LEU A 94 12.96 13.24 3.84
N HIS A 95 13.05 12.63 2.65
CA HIS A 95 13.53 13.34 1.47
C HIS A 95 12.47 14.40 1.10
N GLN A 96 12.63 15.61 1.63
CA GLN A 96 11.87 16.77 1.16
C GLN A 96 12.17 16.92 -0.33
N SER A 97 11.20 16.53 -1.16
CA SER A 97 11.27 16.68 -2.60
C SER A 97 11.53 18.15 -2.94
N LYS A 98 12.38 18.40 -3.93
CA LYS A 98 12.76 19.72 -4.46
C LYS A 98 11.54 20.59 -4.85
N THR A 99 10.36 19.97 -5.01
CA THR A 99 9.08 20.65 -5.28
C THR A 99 8.56 21.47 -4.09
N SER A 100 8.85 21.11 -2.84
CA SER A 100 8.38 21.88 -1.67
C SER A 100 9.14 23.20 -1.50
N LEU A 101 10.44 23.18 -1.78
CA LEU A 101 11.32 24.36 -1.78
C LEU A 101 10.90 25.36 -2.86
N ALA A 102 10.57 24.89 -4.07
CA ALA A 102 10.11 25.76 -5.15
C ALA A 102 8.78 26.48 -4.81
N LEU A 103 7.84 25.78 -4.16
CA LEU A 103 6.57 26.36 -3.71
C LEU A 103 6.77 27.38 -2.58
N GLN A 104 7.68 27.14 -1.63
CA GLN A 104 8.00 28.11 -0.59
C GLN A 104 8.61 29.40 -1.16
N GLN A 105 9.53 29.29 -2.12
CA GLN A 105 10.15 30.46 -2.74
C GLN A 105 9.15 31.28 -3.58
N TYR A 106 8.18 30.62 -4.22
CA TYR A 106 7.11 31.31 -4.94
C TYR A 106 6.21 32.12 -3.98
N LEU A 107 5.88 31.56 -2.82
CA LEU A 107 5.01 32.23 -1.84
C LEU A 107 5.69 33.43 -1.16
N LEU A 108 7.01 33.34 -0.89
CA LEU A 108 7.77 34.45 -0.31
C LEU A 108 7.96 35.64 -1.27
N LYS A 109 7.93 35.40 -2.58
CA LYS A 109 8.09 36.45 -3.60
C LYS A 109 6.79 37.22 -3.89
N LYS A 110 5.67 36.82 -3.28
CA LYS A 110 4.33 37.39 -3.52
C LYS A 110 3.87 38.34 -2.39
N GLN A 111 4.72 38.58 -1.39
CA GLN A 111 4.56 39.67 -0.41
C GLN A 111 5.49 40.82 -0.80
#